data_AF-A0A0R0II64-F1
#
_entry.id   AF-A0A0R0II64-F1
#
_cell.length_a   1.000
_cell.length_b   1.000
_cell.length_c   1.000
_cell.angle_alpha   90.00
_cell.angle_beta   90.00
_cell.angle_gamma   90.00
#
_symmetry.space_group_name_H-M   'P 1'
#
loop_
_entity.id
_entity.type
_entity.pdbx_description
1 polymer ?
#
loop_
_entity_poly.entity_id
_entity_poly.type
_entity_poly.pdbx_seq_one_letter_code
_entity_poly.pdbx_strand_id
1 'polypeptide(L)'
;MALTICVLLIARSGPLALQSATAAAGLVQPGLYTSKYWINGIRFYSSAFQDFIAGGYLSPESKALSAKPLVKFGRGERIPFGDGTFDFVFSGEDSFVQSAKPAEFAAEIGRTLRPGGFAVFHFAIPKDTYSFNSFLDLFNCFKVVKLHGLEGFDSSMPYIREIVLKKECGDGAGKFDFDDSNGKCYVPGYKHDLVKIAEPLIEEEPLKPWITLKRNVRNIKYLPSMADISFKNRYVYVDVGARSYGSSIGSWFRKQYPKQNKTYHVYAIEADKTFHQGYGLKKGITLVPYAAWVKNETLMFEIHRNPREHVEVKGRGMGRIQPLQSSLGKGEFDGKVEKIQGFDFANWLKKMVSKNDFVVMKMDVEGTEFDLIPRLIKTGAICLIDEIFLECHYNRWQRCCPGQRSSKYEKTYDQCLQLFNSLRQSGVLVHQWF
;
A
#
# COMPACT_ATOMS: atom_id res chain seq x y z
N MET A 1 -11.21 -23.42 27.47
CA MET A 1 -10.84 -22.43 26.43
C MET A 1 -10.64 -21.09 27.12
N ALA A 2 -9.39 -20.65 27.18
CA ALA A 2 -8.89 -19.66 28.14
C ALA A 2 -8.19 -18.51 27.40
N LEU A 3 -8.62 -17.27 27.66
CA LEU A 3 -7.77 -16.16 28.15
C LEU A 3 -8.68 -14.93 28.39
N THR A 4 -8.79 -14.53 29.64
CA THR A 4 -9.41 -13.29 30.14
C THR A 4 -8.29 -12.35 30.58
N ILE A 5 -8.29 -11.09 30.14
CA ILE A 5 -7.92 -9.83 30.82
C ILE A 5 -7.95 -8.72 29.74
N CYS A 6 -9.04 -7.95 29.69
CA CYS A 6 -9.07 -6.60 29.11
C CYS A 6 -9.69 -5.67 30.15
N VAL A 7 -8.99 -4.59 30.48
CA VAL A 7 -9.35 -3.68 31.57
C VAL A 7 -10.69 -3.00 31.27
N LEU A 8 -11.71 -3.35 32.05
CA LEU A 8 -13.01 -2.68 32.11
C LEU A 8 -12.92 -1.61 33.21
N LEU A 9 -12.87 -0.33 32.84
CA LEU A 9 -13.11 0.77 33.77
C LEU A 9 -14.61 1.09 33.68
N ILE A 10 -15.41 0.50 34.58
CA ILE A 10 -16.78 0.97 34.82
C ILE A 10 -16.64 2.18 35.73
N ALA A 11 -16.88 3.37 35.20
CA ALA A 11 -17.07 4.52 36.06
C ALA A 11 -18.35 4.32 36.88
N ARG A 12 -18.17 4.03 38.16
CA ARG A 12 -19.09 4.46 39.22
C ARG A 12 -18.33 5.49 40.02
N SER A 13 -18.96 6.64 40.25
CA SER A 13 -18.49 7.76 41.06
C SER A 13 -17.63 7.32 42.25
N GLY A 14 -16.30 7.39 42.07
CA GLY A 14 -15.31 6.97 43.06
C GLY A 14 -13.97 6.67 42.39
N PRO A 15 -12.83 6.92 43.06
CA PRO A 15 -11.52 6.67 42.46
C PRO A 15 -11.32 5.14 42.30
N LEU A 16 -11.04 4.71 41.06
CA LEU A 16 -10.55 3.36 40.72
C LEU A 16 -11.50 2.19 41.02
N ALA A 17 -12.62 2.07 40.30
CA ALA A 17 -13.31 0.79 40.15
C ALA A 17 -12.64 -0.05 39.03
N LEU A 18 -11.55 -0.74 39.36
CA LEU A 18 -10.91 -1.72 38.48
C LEU A 18 -11.69 -3.05 38.58
N GLN A 19 -12.63 -3.32 37.67
CA GLN A 19 -13.25 -4.66 37.62
C GLN A 19 -12.42 -5.56 36.69
N SER A 20 -11.52 -6.33 37.31
CA SER A 20 -10.91 -7.50 36.67
C SER A 20 -11.93 -8.65 36.69
N ALA A 21 -12.39 -9.09 35.52
CA ALA A 21 -13.04 -10.39 35.41
C ALA A 21 -11.98 -11.48 35.65
N THR A 22 -12.18 -12.29 36.70
CA THR A 22 -11.28 -13.36 37.16
C THR A 22 -11.21 -14.54 36.20
N ALA A 23 -10.00 -14.99 35.82
CA ALA A 23 -9.70 -16.42 35.64
C ALA A 23 -8.18 -16.73 35.49
N ALA A 24 -7.74 -17.71 36.29
CA ALA A 24 -6.52 -18.54 36.23
C ALA A 24 -5.13 -17.88 36.46
N ALA A 25 -4.62 -18.08 37.68
CA ALA A 25 -3.25 -17.82 38.11
C ALA A 25 -2.22 -18.60 37.27
N GLY A 26 -1.16 -17.95 36.79
CA GLY A 26 -0.04 -18.69 36.19
C GLY A 26 1.09 -17.91 35.53
N LEU A 27 0.89 -16.67 35.05
CA LEU A 27 1.91 -15.98 34.24
C LEU A 27 1.91 -14.44 34.33
N VAL A 28 1.25 -13.87 35.35
CA VAL A 28 1.26 -12.41 35.56
C VAL A 28 2.59 -12.02 36.19
N GLN A 29 3.48 -11.35 35.45
CA GLN A 29 4.62 -10.64 36.06
C GLN A 29 4.06 -9.44 36.85
N PRO A 30 4.10 -9.46 38.20
CA PRO A 30 3.46 -8.42 39.02
C PRO A 30 4.03 -7.01 38.77
N GLY A 31 5.28 -6.93 38.30
CA GLY A 31 5.97 -5.68 37.98
C GLY A 31 5.41 -4.92 36.76
N LEU A 32 4.63 -5.57 35.89
CA LEU A 32 4.14 -4.93 34.66
C LEU A 32 3.00 -3.94 34.92
N TYR A 33 2.17 -4.16 35.93
CA TYR A 33 1.01 -3.32 36.27
C TYR A 33 1.34 -2.28 37.36
N THR A 34 2.59 -2.23 37.80
CA THR A 34 3.10 -1.28 38.80
C THR A 34 4.18 -0.37 38.23
N SER A 35 4.51 -0.52 36.94
CA SER A 35 5.48 0.37 36.30
C SER A 35 4.94 1.79 36.25
N LYS A 36 5.82 2.77 36.50
CA LYS A 36 5.50 4.21 36.39
C LYS A 36 4.83 4.52 35.05
N TYR A 37 5.31 3.86 33.99
CA TYR A 37 4.77 3.95 32.65
C TYR A 37 3.29 3.53 32.57
N TRP A 38 2.95 2.33 33.07
CA TRP A 38 1.57 1.85 33.04
C TRP A 38 0.63 2.70 33.91
N ILE A 39 1.10 3.14 35.09
CA ILE A 39 0.33 4.02 35.98
C ILE A 39 0.03 5.35 35.28
N ASN A 40 1.02 5.95 34.62
CA ASN A 40 0.85 7.20 33.87
C ASN A 40 -0.12 6.99 32.69
N GLY A 41 0.01 5.90 31.93
CA GLY A 41 -0.90 5.56 30.84
C GLY A 41 -2.35 5.41 31.31
N ILE A 42 -2.59 4.77 32.46
CA ILE A 42 -3.94 4.68 33.04
C ILE A 42 -4.49 6.03 33.47
N ARG A 43 -3.69 6.85 34.16
CA ARG A 43 -4.13 8.19 34.58
C ARG A 43 -4.53 9.03 33.37
N PHE A 44 -3.77 8.90 32.30
CA PHE A 44 -4.03 9.60 31.05
C PHE A 44 -5.30 9.09 30.35
N TYR A 45 -5.49 7.77 30.24
CA TYR A 45 -6.75 7.18 29.77
C TYR A 45 -7.95 7.67 30.58
N SER A 46 -7.81 7.66 31.91
CA SER A 46 -8.84 8.13 32.82
C SER A 46 -9.15 9.60 32.58
N SER A 47 -8.13 10.45 32.35
CA SER A 47 -8.34 11.86 32.00
C SER A 47 -9.15 12.01 30.72
N ALA A 48 -8.75 11.31 29.63
CA ALA A 48 -9.47 11.38 28.37
C ALA A 48 -10.95 10.96 28.51
N PHE A 49 -11.22 9.90 29.28
CA PHE A 49 -12.60 9.49 29.55
C PHE A 49 -13.39 10.53 30.37
N GLN A 50 -12.77 11.11 31.41
CA GLN A 50 -13.39 12.17 32.22
C GLN A 50 -13.65 13.45 31.40
N ASP A 51 -12.77 13.82 30.48
CA ASP A 51 -12.96 14.97 29.59
C ASP A 51 -14.20 14.79 28.69
N PHE A 52 -14.47 13.56 28.23
CA PHE A 52 -15.66 13.27 27.44
C PHE A 52 -16.95 13.31 28.29
N ILE A 53 -16.88 12.91 29.57
CA ILE A 53 -18.00 13.09 30.51
C ILE A 53 -18.24 14.58 30.75
N ALA A 54 -17.19 15.34 31.05
CA ALA A 54 -17.26 16.77 31.32
C ALA A 54 -17.80 17.55 30.12
N GLY A 55 -17.46 17.14 28.89
CA GLY A 55 -17.99 17.70 27.66
C GLY A 55 -19.43 17.29 27.32
N GLY A 56 -20.06 16.41 28.12
CA GLY A 56 -21.42 15.93 27.89
C GLY A 56 -21.53 14.91 26.74
N TYR A 57 -20.41 14.37 26.25
CA TYR A 57 -20.39 13.35 25.19
C TYR A 57 -20.66 11.95 25.71
N LEU A 58 -20.32 11.69 26.97
CA LEU A 58 -20.53 10.42 27.67
C LEU A 58 -21.25 10.67 29.00
N SER A 59 -21.99 9.67 29.46
CA SER A 59 -22.51 9.66 30.82
C SER A 59 -21.52 8.96 31.77
N PRO A 60 -21.55 9.23 33.08
CA PRO A 60 -20.75 8.50 34.05
C PRO A 60 -20.94 6.97 33.97
N GLU A 61 -22.10 6.48 33.50
CA GLU A 61 -22.43 5.06 33.37
C GLU A 61 -21.96 4.43 32.04
N SER A 62 -21.34 5.22 31.16
CA SER A 62 -20.87 4.77 29.85
C SER A 62 -19.81 3.67 29.99
N LYS A 63 -19.92 2.63 29.14
CA LYS A 63 -18.98 1.51 29.12
C LYS A 63 -17.75 1.87 28.32
N ALA A 64 -16.59 1.78 28.94
CA ALA A 64 -15.32 2.14 28.34
C ALA A 64 -14.39 0.92 28.21
N LEU A 65 -13.73 0.81 27.05
CA LEU A 65 -12.64 -0.13 26.81
C LEU A 65 -11.35 0.65 26.61
N SER A 66 -10.32 0.30 27.36
CA SER A 66 -8.96 0.59 26.92
C SER A 66 -8.49 -0.59 26.09
N ALA A 67 -8.02 -0.35 24.87
CA ALA A 67 -7.40 -1.36 24.03
C ALA A 67 -5.91 -1.51 24.42
N LYS A 68 -5.05 -1.87 23.47
CA LYS A 68 -3.61 -1.80 23.69
C LYS A 68 -3.20 -0.34 23.93
N PRO A 69 -2.20 -0.07 24.77
CA PRO A 69 -1.24 -0.97 25.44
C PRO A 69 -1.71 -1.42 26.83
N LEU A 70 -2.74 -0.79 27.40
CA LEU A 70 -3.22 -1.06 28.75
C LEU A 70 -3.79 -2.48 28.86
N VAL A 71 -4.30 -3.01 27.75
CA VAL A 71 -4.49 -4.45 27.52
C VAL A 71 -3.17 -5.09 27.11
N LYS A 72 -2.48 -5.69 28.08
CA LYS A 72 -1.21 -6.40 27.85
C LYS A 72 -1.39 -7.81 27.28
N PHE A 73 -2.55 -8.42 27.51
CA PHE A 73 -2.87 -9.76 27.02
C PHE A 73 -4.08 -9.68 26.10
N GLY A 74 -3.94 -10.15 24.86
CA GLY A 74 -4.95 -10.02 23.83
C GLY A 74 -4.36 -9.63 22.49
N ARG A 75 -5.05 -10.03 21.43
CA ARG A 75 -4.74 -9.63 20.05
C ARG A 75 -5.63 -8.43 19.73
N GLY A 76 -5.07 -7.35 19.22
CA GLY A 76 -5.89 -6.18 18.81
C GLY A 76 -6.86 -6.58 17.69
N GLU A 77 -6.50 -7.63 16.96
CA GLU A 77 -7.25 -8.31 15.92
C GLU A 77 -8.40 -9.18 16.45
N ARG A 78 -8.52 -9.34 17.78
CA ARG A 78 -9.64 -10.05 18.41
C ARG A 78 -9.88 -9.56 19.83
N ILE A 79 -10.81 -8.64 19.96
CA ILE A 79 -11.28 -8.09 21.23
C ILE A 79 -12.40 -9.00 21.76
N PRO A 80 -12.25 -9.64 22.94
CA PRO A 80 -13.14 -10.70 23.43
C PRO A 80 -14.46 -10.18 24.04
N PHE A 81 -15.08 -9.18 23.41
CA PHE A 81 -16.37 -8.60 23.78
C PHE A 81 -17.34 -8.68 22.61
N GLY A 82 -18.64 -8.67 22.92
CA GLY A 82 -19.70 -8.69 21.92
C GLY A 82 -19.79 -7.39 21.12
N ASP A 83 -20.60 -7.42 20.08
CA ASP A 83 -20.85 -6.27 19.21
C ASP A 83 -21.60 -5.18 19.99
N GLY A 84 -21.29 -3.90 19.73
CA GLY A 84 -21.95 -2.78 20.40
C GLY A 84 -21.88 -2.83 21.94
N THR A 85 -20.74 -3.27 22.49
CA THR A 85 -20.56 -3.38 23.95
C THR A 85 -20.20 -2.04 24.59
N PHE A 86 -19.38 -1.22 23.93
CA PHE A 86 -18.76 -0.03 24.52
C PHE A 86 -19.28 1.27 23.91
N ASP A 87 -19.36 2.31 24.72
CA ASP A 87 -19.64 3.68 24.32
C ASP A 87 -18.33 4.44 24.01
N PHE A 88 -17.22 3.98 24.58
CA PHE A 88 -15.89 4.57 24.41
C PHE A 88 -14.81 3.50 24.26
N VAL A 89 -13.94 3.62 23.24
CA VAL A 89 -12.75 2.79 23.05
C VAL A 89 -11.53 3.68 22.92
N PHE A 90 -10.47 3.39 23.66
CA PHE A 90 -9.21 4.14 23.58
C PHE A 90 -8.05 3.25 23.16
N SER A 91 -7.18 3.74 22.27
CA SER A 91 -5.94 3.09 21.86
C SER A 91 -4.78 4.08 21.95
N GLY A 92 -3.75 3.74 22.75
CA GLY A 92 -2.62 4.63 23.01
C GLY A 92 -1.27 4.03 22.63
N GLU A 93 -0.20 4.80 22.92
CA GLU A 93 1.22 4.43 22.80
C GLU A 93 1.59 3.78 21.46
N ASP A 94 1.06 4.30 20.35
CA ASP A 94 1.26 3.76 18.99
C ASP A 94 0.91 2.27 18.84
N SER A 95 0.16 1.70 19.78
CA SER A 95 -0.12 0.26 19.78
C SER A 95 -0.91 -0.18 18.55
N PHE A 96 -1.70 0.73 17.98
CA PHE A 96 -2.38 0.53 16.70
C PHE A 96 -1.39 0.51 15.53
N VAL A 97 -0.39 1.42 15.50
CA VAL A 97 0.67 1.48 14.47
C VAL A 97 1.56 0.23 14.51
N GLN A 98 1.78 -0.30 15.71
CA GLN A 98 2.58 -1.51 15.93
C GLN A 98 1.83 -2.81 15.60
N SER A 99 0.52 -2.74 15.32
CA SER A 99 -0.26 -3.90 14.92
C SER A 99 0.23 -4.48 13.59
N ALA A 100 0.36 -5.80 13.54
CA ALA A 100 0.67 -6.49 12.28
C ALA A 100 -0.52 -6.49 11.31
N LYS A 101 -1.73 -6.20 11.81
CA LYS A 101 -3.00 -6.27 11.08
C LYS A 101 -3.89 -5.07 11.45
N PRO A 102 -3.52 -3.84 11.06
CA PRO A 102 -4.22 -2.63 11.47
C PRO A 102 -5.69 -2.59 10.99
N ALA A 103 -6.01 -3.17 9.83
CA ALA A 103 -7.39 -3.22 9.34
C ALA A 103 -8.28 -4.15 10.19
N GLU A 104 -7.77 -5.30 10.63
CA GLU A 104 -8.49 -6.19 11.56
C GLU A 104 -8.68 -5.51 12.92
N PHE A 105 -7.66 -4.78 13.40
CA PHE A 105 -7.78 -4.02 14.64
C PHE A 105 -8.82 -2.89 14.54
N ALA A 106 -8.84 -2.13 13.44
CA ALA A 106 -9.88 -1.12 13.20
C ALA A 106 -11.29 -1.74 13.14
N ALA A 107 -11.42 -2.89 12.47
CA ALA A 107 -12.69 -3.61 12.38
C ALA A 107 -13.17 -4.08 13.76
N GLU A 108 -12.29 -4.58 14.63
CA GLU A 108 -12.65 -4.99 15.99
C GLU A 108 -13.06 -3.82 16.89
N ILE A 109 -12.40 -2.67 16.77
CA ILE A 109 -12.83 -1.44 17.44
C ILE A 109 -14.23 -1.05 16.92
N GLY A 110 -14.41 -1.06 15.60
CA GLY A 110 -15.70 -0.75 14.97
C GLY A 110 -16.83 -1.69 15.39
N ARG A 111 -16.55 -2.99 15.51
CA ARG A 111 -17.49 -4.02 15.94
C ARG A 111 -17.92 -3.84 17.40
N THR A 112 -16.97 -3.58 18.29
CA THR A 112 -17.24 -3.52 19.74
C THR A 112 -17.85 -2.20 20.19
N LEU A 113 -17.73 -1.13 19.40
CA LEU A 113 -18.28 0.19 19.69
C LEU A 113 -19.75 0.30 19.26
N ARG A 114 -20.59 0.90 20.11
CA ARG A 114 -21.99 1.21 19.80
C ARG A 114 -22.09 2.31 18.73
N PRO A 115 -23.15 2.35 17.91
CA PRO A 115 -23.47 3.53 17.12
C PRO A 115 -23.57 4.76 18.02
N GLY A 116 -22.94 5.86 17.63
CA GLY A 116 -22.78 7.07 18.44
C GLY A 116 -21.60 7.05 19.41
N GLY A 117 -20.98 5.90 19.65
CA GLY A 117 -19.81 5.76 20.50
C GLY A 117 -18.54 6.38 19.90
N PHE A 118 -17.54 6.59 20.74
CA PHE A 118 -16.29 7.25 20.40
C PHE A 118 -15.08 6.32 20.47
N ALA A 119 -14.22 6.41 19.46
CA ALA A 119 -12.91 5.78 19.45
C ALA A 119 -11.83 6.88 19.49
N VAL A 120 -10.93 6.81 20.48
CA VAL A 120 -9.86 7.79 20.69
C VAL A 120 -8.51 7.12 20.46
N PHE A 121 -7.68 7.74 19.63
CA PHE A 121 -6.36 7.23 19.28
C PHE A 121 -5.30 8.26 19.61
N HIS A 122 -4.26 7.81 20.29
CA HIS A 122 -3.09 8.62 20.60
C HIS A 122 -1.87 8.06 19.90
N PHE A 123 -1.25 8.92 19.08
CA PHE A 123 -0.07 8.59 18.30
C PHE A 123 1.10 9.50 18.66
N ALA A 124 2.33 8.99 18.64
CA ALA A 124 3.54 9.78 18.70
C ALA A 124 3.73 10.53 17.37
N ILE A 125 2.97 11.62 17.19
CA ILE A 125 2.88 12.50 16.02
C ILE A 125 2.84 11.74 14.66
N PRO A 126 1.66 11.55 14.07
CA PRO A 126 1.53 11.17 12.66
C PRO A 126 2.23 12.23 11.81
N LYS A 127 3.27 11.81 11.07
CA LYS A 127 4.25 12.70 10.44
C LYS A 127 3.70 13.47 9.25
N ASP A 128 2.69 12.93 8.58
CA ASP A 128 2.28 13.42 7.27
C ASP A 128 0.81 13.11 6.93
N THR A 129 0.28 13.83 5.94
CA THR A 129 -1.12 13.74 5.51
C THR A 129 -1.47 12.39 4.89
N TYR A 130 -0.52 11.67 4.29
CA TYR A 130 -0.77 10.36 3.69
C TYR A 130 -1.04 9.30 4.77
N SER A 131 -0.21 9.29 5.81
CA SER A 131 -0.37 8.39 6.96
C SER A 131 -1.73 8.63 7.66
N PHE A 132 -2.11 9.89 7.82
CA PHE A 132 -3.38 10.27 8.42
C PHE A 132 -4.59 9.79 7.60
N ASN A 133 -4.60 10.01 6.28
CA ASN A 133 -5.69 9.53 5.43
C ASN A 133 -5.71 8.00 5.35
N SER A 134 -4.54 7.35 5.29
CA SER A 134 -4.44 5.88 5.33
C SER A 134 -5.00 5.31 6.63
N PHE A 135 -4.82 6.00 7.76
CA PHE A 135 -5.45 5.63 9.03
C PHE A 135 -6.97 5.74 8.96
N LEU A 136 -7.51 6.85 8.45
CA LEU A 136 -8.96 7.04 8.32
C LEU A 136 -9.60 5.99 7.40
N ASP A 137 -8.94 5.60 6.31
CA ASP A 137 -9.42 4.59 5.36
C ASP A 137 -9.64 3.19 5.98
N LEU A 138 -9.05 2.93 7.16
CA LEU A 138 -9.29 1.70 7.91
C LEU A 138 -10.65 1.68 8.64
N PHE A 139 -11.26 2.85 8.87
CA PHE A 139 -12.49 2.99 9.65
C PHE A 139 -13.68 3.30 8.73
N ASN A 140 -14.55 2.31 8.54
CA ASN A 140 -15.79 2.50 7.79
C ASN A 140 -16.90 3.10 8.68
N CYS A 141 -17.64 4.08 8.17
CA CYS A 141 -18.68 4.83 8.89
C CYS A 141 -18.22 5.65 10.11
N PHE A 142 -16.95 6.03 10.18
CA PHE A 142 -16.48 6.89 11.26
C PHE A 142 -16.35 8.33 10.78
N LYS A 143 -16.73 9.26 11.65
CA LYS A 143 -16.50 10.69 11.46
C LYS A 143 -15.41 11.16 12.40
N VAL A 144 -14.46 11.93 11.87
CA VAL A 144 -13.49 12.65 12.71
C VAL A 144 -14.22 13.77 13.45
N VAL A 145 -14.23 13.71 14.78
CA VAL A 145 -14.86 14.71 15.64
C VAL A 145 -13.83 15.69 16.18
N LYS A 146 -12.62 15.22 16.46
CA LYS A 146 -11.55 16.04 17.04
C LYS A 146 -10.19 15.55 16.56
N LEU A 147 -9.34 16.52 16.25
CA LEU A 147 -7.91 16.34 16.00
C LEU A 147 -7.17 17.34 16.86
N HIS A 148 -6.30 16.87 17.73
CA HIS A 148 -5.65 17.75 18.70
C HIS A 148 -4.20 17.31 18.96
N GLY A 149 -3.30 18.28 19.14
CA GLY A 149 -1.95 18.05 19.61
C GLY A 149 -1.89 18.26 21.11
N LEU A 150 -1.34 17.30 21.83
CA LEU A 150 -1.17 17.32 23.28
C LEU A 150 0.31 17.24 23.61
N GLU A 151 0.72 17.90 24.70
CA GLU A 151 1.97 17.55 25.36
C GLU A 151 1.84 16.12 25.89
N GLY A 152 2.82 15.29 25.59
CA GLY A 152 2.78 13.91 26.01
C GLY A 152 3.30 13.71 27.42
N PHE A 153 3.04 12.52 27.97
CA PHE A 153 3.15 12.25 29.40
C PHE A 153 4.52 11.71 29.83
N ASP A 154 5.41 11.41 28.88
CA ASP A 154 6.80 11.03 29.16
C ASP A 154 7.74 11.41 28.00
N SER A 155 9.03 11.22 28.22
CA SER A 155 10.08 11.57 27.25
C SER A 155 10.09 10.71 25.99
N SER A 156 9.39 9.56 25.98
CA SER A 156 9.29 8.67 24.81
C SER A 156 8.23 9.13 23.81
N MET A 157 7.20 9.82 24.29
CA MET A 157 6.21 10.50 23.46
C MET A 157 6.04 11.93 23.98
N PRO A 158 6.93 12.87 23.69
CA PRO A 158 6.84 14.24 24.20
C PRO A 158 5.66 15.02 23.60
N TYR A 159 5.14 14.58 22.45
CA TYR A 159 3.98 15.15 21.79
C TYR A 159 3.08 14.03 21.29
N ILE A 160 1.79 14.16 21.56
CA ILE A 160 0.77 13.19 21.20
C ILE A 160 -0.19 13.86 20.23
N ARG A 161 -0.50 13.19 19.10
CA ARG A 161 -1.67 13.57 18.31
C ARG A 161 -2.84 12.70 18.74
N GLU A 162 -3.85 13.36 19.26
CA GLU A 162 -5.15 12.78 19.55
C GLU A 162 -6.04 12.83 18.30
N ILE A 163 -6.63 11.70 17.96
CA ILE A 163 -7.64 11.56 16.92
C ILE A 163 -8.88 10.94 17.55
N VAL A 164 -9.99 11.67 17.51
CA VAL A 164 -11.29 11.19 18.01
C VAL A 164 -12.19 10.90 16.83
N LEU A 165 -12.62 9.65 16.73
CA LEU A 165 -13.57 9.17 15.76
C LEU A 165 -14.89 8.87 16.45
N LYS A 166 -16.01 9.18 15.81
CA LYS A 166 -17.37 8.77 16.24
C LYS A 166 -17.96 7.80 15.24
N LYS A 167 -18.51 6.69 15.71
CA LYS A 167 -19.21 5.71 14.86
C LYS A 167 -20.59 6.26 14.50
N GLU A 168 -20.86 6.47 13.22
CA GLU A 168 -22.14 7.04 12.76
C GLU A 168 -23.15 5.96 12.34
N CYS A 169 -22.70 4.80 11.83
CA CYS A 169 -23.61 3.78 11.32
C CYS A 169 -23.95 2.70 12.36
N GLY A 170 -25.17 2.16 12.24
CA GLY A 170 -25.64 0.95 12.92
C GLY A 170 -24.95 -0.31 12.41
N ASP A 171 -24.91 -1.35 13.23
CA ASP A 171 -24.41 -2.67 12.83
C ASP A 171 -25.30 -3.21 11.69
N GLY A 172 -24.78 -3.21 10.46
CA GLY A 172 -25.53 -3.59 9.26
C GLY A 172 -25.43 -2.64 8.07
N ALA A 173 -24.84 -1.45 8.23
CA ALA A 173 -24.41 -0.69 7.07
C ALA A 173 -23.23 -1.43 6.44
N GLY A 174 -23.49 -2.12 5.31
CA GLY A 174 -22.45 -2.70 4.48
C GLY A 174 -21.37 -1.67 4.20
N LYS A 175 -20.15 -2.12 3.87
CA LYS A 175 -19.07 -1.24 3.40
C LYS A 175 -19.68 -0.18 2.50
N PHE A 176 -19.70 1.08 2.93
CA PHE A 176 -19.84 2.18 2.00
C PHE A 176 -18.52 2.16 1.25
N ASP A 177 -18.42 1.26 0.26
CA ASP A 177 -17.45 1.36 -0.80
C ASP A 177 -17.83 2.65 -1.51
N PHE A 178 -17.30 3.76 -1.00
CA PHE A 178 -17.32 5.06 -1.64
C PHE A 178 -16.75 4.84 -3.04
N ASP A 179 -17.68 4.78 -3.99
CA ASP A 179 -17.50 4.80 -5.43
C ASP A 179 -16.58 3.76 -6.07
N ASP A 180 -17.19 2.65 -6.48
CA ASP A 180 -16.88 2.03 -7.79
C ASP A 180 -17.71 2.71 -8.91
N SER A 181 -18.17 3.96 -8.73
CA SER A 181 -18.91 4.67 -9.77
C SER A 181 -17.96 5.19 -10.86
N ASN A 182 -18.17 4.68 -12.07
CA ASN A 182 -17.55 5.11 -13.33
C ASN A 182 -16.03 4.94 -13.52
N GLY A 183 -15.33 4.17 -12.67
CA GLY A 183 -13.91 3.84 -12.91
C GLY A 183 -12.96 5.06 -12.87
N LYS A 184 -13.39 6.18 -12.29
CA LYS A 184 -12.56 7.37 -12.08
C LYS A 184 -11.98 7.34 -10.67
N CYS A 185 -10.67 7.59 -10.55
CA CYS A 185 -10.06 7.78 -9.24
C CYS A 185 -10.56 9.08 -8.61
N TYR A 186 -11.07 9.01 -7.39
CA TYR A 186 -11.07 10.17 -6.51
C TYR A 186 -9.63 10.42 -6.05
N VAL A 187 -9.05 11.54 -6.45
CA VAL A 187 -7.67 11.91 -6.10
C VAL A 187 -7.70 13.00 -5.02
N PRO A 188 -7.52 12.66 -3.74
CA PRO A 188 -7.47 13.64 -2.67
C PRO A 188 -6.24 14.55 -2.83
N GLY A 189 -6.37 15.82 -2.40
CA GLY A 189 -5.34 16.85 -2.60
C GLY A 189 -3.94 16.46 -2.12
N TYR A 190 -3.83 15.70 -1.02
CA TYR A 190 -2.54 15.25 -0.48
C TYR A 190 -1.76 14.35 -1.45
N LYS A 191 -2.44 13.59 -2.33
CA LYS A 191 -1.76 12.79 -3.36
C LYS A 191 -1.13 13.70 -4.41
N HIS A 192 -1.81 14.77 -4.80
CA HIS A 192 -1.21 15.78 -5.68
C HIS A 192 -0.05 16.51 -5.02
N ASP A 193 -0.12 16.77 -3.71
CA ASP A 193 0.99 17.41 -2.99
C ASP A 193 2.22 16.48 -2.91
N LEU A 194 2.03 15.18 -2.71
CA LEU A 194 3.10 14.17 -2.83
C LEU A 194 3.74 14.16 -4.24
N VAL A 195 2.93 14.27 -5.29
CA VAL A 195 3.42 14.34 -6.66
C VAL A 195 4.21 15.63 -6.92
N LYS A 196 3.79 16.78 -6.36
CA LYS A 196 4.51 18.06 -6.51
C LYS A 196 5.89 18.02 -5.86
N ILE A 197 6.03 17.29 -4.75
CA ILE A 197 7.33 17.15 -4.09
C ILE A 197 8.20 16.08 -4.71
N ALA A 198 7.70 15.23 -5.62
CA ALA A 198 8.48 14.20 -6.32
C ALA A 198 9.64 14.77 -7.13
N GLU A 199 10.54 13.92 -7.63
CA GLU A 199 11.50 14.37 -8.62
C GLU A 199 10.80 14.84 -9.92
N PRO A 200 11.33 15.88 -10.60
CA PRO A 200 10.74 16.34 -11.85
C PRO A 200 10.83 15.26 -12.93
N LEU A 201 9.86 15.24 -13.84
CA LEU A 201 9.98 14.44 -15.04
C LEU A 201 11.11 15.01 -15.92
N ILE A 202 11.79 14.13 -16.65
CA ILE A 202 12.74 14.48 -17.69
C ILE A 202 11.91 14.93 -18.90
N GLU A 203 11.83 16.24 -19.14
CA GLU A 203 10.96 16.80 -20.18
C GLU A 203 11.46 16.51 -21.61
N GLU A 204 12.77 16.33 -21.78
CA GLU A 204 13.40 16.10 -23.09
C GLU A 204 13.94 14.67 -23.25
N GLU A 205 13.91 14.13 -24.48
CA GLU A 205 14.44 12.81 -24.78
C GLU A 205 15.95 12.75 -24.47
N PRO A 206 16.40 11.91 -23.52
CA PRO A 206 17.80 11.88 -23.15
C PRO A 206 18.65 11.24 -24.25
N LEU A 207 19.54 12.02 -24.88
CA LEU A 207 20.48 11.52 -25.90
C LEU A 207 21.45 10.45 -25.35
N LYS A 208 21.72 10.47 -24.04
CA LYS A 208 22.50 9.46 -23.31
C LYS A 208 21.65 8.89 -22.16
N PRO A 209 20.67 8.01 -22.43
CA PRO A 209 19.70 7.55 -21.44
C PRO A 209 20.35 7.01 -20.17
N TRP A 210 21.42 6.21 -20.31
CA TRP A 210 22.12 5.61 -19.18
C TRP A 210 22.69 6.64 -18.19
N ILE A 211 23.14 7.81 -18.65
CA ILE A 211 23.69 8.86 -17.79
C ILE A 211 22.54 9.59 -17.10
N THR A 212 21.56 10.02 -17.89
CA THR A 212 20.44 10.83 -17.41
C THR A 212 19.61 10.06 -16.40
N LEU A 213 19.28 8.80 -16.69
CA LEU A 213 18.49 7.95 -15.80
C LEU A 213 19.28 7.56 -14.55
N LYS A 214 20.59 7.26 -14.66
CA LYS A 214 21.42 7.01 -13.46
C LYS A 214 21.49 8.23 -12.54
N ARG A 215 21.49 9.43 -13.09
CA ARG A 215 21.37 10.67 -12.30
C ARG A 215 19.97 10.80 -11.69
N ASN A 216 18.92 10.52 -12.46
CA ASN A 216 17.53 10.58 -12.00
C ASN A 216 17.27 9.63 -10.82
N VAL A 217 17.78 8.39 -10.90
CA VAL A 217 17.63 7.37 -9.85
C VAL A 217 18.17 7.84 -8.49
N ARG A 218 19.21 8.69 -8.47
CA ARG A 218 19.74 9.27 -7.22
C ARG A 218 18.81 10.32 -6.58
N ASN A 219 17.93 10.91 -7.39
CA ASN A 219 17.01 11.97 -6.97
C ASN A 219 15.60 11.43 -6.69
N ILE A 220 15.34 10.15 -6.95
CA ILE A 220 14.03 9.54 -6.73
C ILE A 220 13.63 9.73 -5.28
N LYS A 221 12.43 10.27 -5.09
CA LYS A 221 11.82 10.43 -3.79
C LYS A 221 10.81 9.32 -3.59
N TYR A 222 11.29 8.21 -3.01
CA TYR A 222 10.44 7.07 -2.70
C TYR A 222 9.30 7.46 -1.76
N LEU A 223 8.10 6.95 -2.01
CA LEU A 223 6.95 7.26 -1.15
C LEU A 223 7.20 6.91 0.34
N PRO A 224 7.78 5.75 0.70
CA PRO A 224 8.11 5.43 2.09
C PRO A 224 9.24 6.27 2.68
N SER A 225 9.91 7.12 1.90
CA SER A 225 10.84 8.12 2.43
C SER A 225 10.17 9.47 2.70
N MET A 226 8.99 9.71 2.14
CA MET A 226 8.24 10.97 2.27
C MET A 226 7.02 10.85 3.19
N ALA A 227 6.49 9.64 3.37
CA ALA A 227 5.27 9.38 4.13
C ALA A 227 5.39 8.12 4.98
N ASP A 228 4.75 8.11 6.15
CA ASP A 228 4.59 6.91 6.98
C ASP A 228 3.52 5.98 6.38
N ILE A 229 3.94 4.76 6.05
CA ILE A 229 3.08 3.76 5.40
C ILE A 229 2.50 2.77 6.41
N SER A 230 2.71 2.97 7.71
CA SER A 230 2.40 1.99 8.75
C SER A 230 0.92 1.67 8.92
N PHE A 231 0.03 2.56 8.49
CA PHE A 231 -1.42 2.35 8.53
C PHE A 231 -1.96 1.51 7.36
N LYS A 232 -1.09 1.04 6.46
CA LYS A 232 -1.48 0.14 5.38
C LYS A 232 -1.56 -1.30 5.88
N ASN A 233 -2.55 -2.03 5.37
CA ASN A 233 -2.91 -3.37 5.79
C ASN A 233 -1.88 -4.43 5.33
N ARG A 234 -1.50 -4.39 4.06
CA ARG A 234 -0.47 -5.25 3.47
C ARG A 234 0.44 -4.43 2.57
N TYR A 235 1.63 -4.97 2.31
CA TYR A 235 2.64 -4.33 1.47
C TYR A 235 2.92 -5.25 0.30
N VAL A 236 2.66 -4.77 -0.91
CA VAL A 236 2.69 -5.57 -2.13
C VAL A 236 3.60 -4.90 -3.15
N TYR A 237 4.49 -5.70 -3.75
CA TYR A 237 5.28 -5.28 -4.89
C TYR A 237 4.89 -6.11 -6.10
N VAL A 238 4.53 -5.46 -7.21
CA VAL A 238 4.17 -6.10 -8.47
C VAL A 238 5.24 -5.73 -9.50
N ASP A 239 6.00 -6.73 -9.94
CA ASP A 239 6.98 -6.58 -11.01
C ASP A 239 6.36 -7.08 -12.33
N VAL A 240 5.98 -6.16 -13.20
CA VAL A 240 5.34 -6.45 -14.49
C VAL A 240 6.41 -6.48 -15.58
N GLY A 241 6.63 -7.67 -16.15
CA GLY A 241 7.81 -7.94 -16.98
C GLY A 241 9.04 -8.20 -16.13
N ALA A 242 8.89 -9.09 -15.15
CA ALA A 242 9.88 -9.30 -14.10
C ALA A 242 11.19 -9.92 -14.60
N ARG A 243 11.21 -10.59 -15.74
CA ARG A 243 12.37 -11.33 -16.26
C ARG A 243 12.88 -12.32 -15.21
N SER A 244 14.16 -12.30 -14.87
CA SER A 244 14.74 -13.15 -13.82
C SER A 244 14.68 -12.48 -12.45
N TYR A 245 14.70 -13.25 -11.36
CA TYR A 245 14.74 -12.70 -9.99
C TYR A 245 15.83 -11.63 -9.78
N GLY A 246 16.96 -11.74 -10.48
CA GLY A 246 18.08 -10.79 -10.37
C GLY A 246 17.92 -9.49 -11.16
N SER A 247 16.84 -9.29 -11.92
CA SER A 247 16.64 -8.13 -12.79
C SER A 247 16.30 -6.86 -12.01
N SER A 248 15.19 -6.88 -11.26
CA SER A 248 14.62 -5.76 -10.50
C SER A 248 14.34 -6.18 -9.04
N ILE A 249 13.75 -7.36 -8.82
CA ILE A 249 13.34 -7.82 -7.49
C ILE A 249 14.54 -7.97 -6.57
N GLY A 250 15.51 -8.82 -6.94
CA GLY A 250 16.68 -9.14 -6.13
C GLY A 250 17.79 -8.09 -6.19
N SER A 251 17.93 -7.40 -7.31
CA SER A 251 18.99 -6.40 -7.56
C SER A 251 18.67 -5.04 -6.95
N TRP A 252 17.44 -4.55 -7.08
CA TRP A 252 17.04 -3.21 -6.70
C TRP A 252 15.99 -3.24 -5.59
N PHE A 253 14.80 -3.82 -5.82
CA PHE A 253 13.67 -3.70 -4.89
C PHE A 253 14.04 -4.22 -3.50
N ARG A 254 14.61 -5.43 -3.39
CA ARG A 254 15.02 -5.99 -2.11
C ARG A 254 16.14 -5.20 -1.43
N LYS A 255 17.12 -4.69 -2.20
CA LYS A 255 18.35 -4.07 -1.68
C LYS A 255 18.24 -2.57 -1.38
N GLN A 256 17.44 -1.83 -2.16
CA GLN A 256 17.48 -0.36 -2.21
C GLN A 256 16.14 0.30 -1.89
N TYR A 257 15.00 -0.29 -2.29
CA TYR A 257 13.70 0.32 -2.02
C TYR A 257 13.45 0.43 -0.49
N PRO A 258 13.10 1.60 0.05
CA PRO A 258 12.86 1.78 1.48
C PRO A 258 11.54 1.12 1.89
N LYS A 259 11.57 0.29 2.94
CA LYS A 259 10.42 -0.55 3.32
C LYS A 259 9.83 -0.22 4.68
N GLN A 260 10.37 0.74 5.42
CA GLN A 260 9.97 1.05 6.80
C GLN A 260 9.83 -0.21 7.69
N ASN A 261 10.75 -1.17 7.55
CA ASN A 261 10.73 -2.46 8.24
C ASN A 261 9.46 -3.32 7.99
N LYS A 262 8.73 -3.08 6.89
CA LYS A 262 7.57 -3.85 6.48
C LYS A 262 7.95 -5.01 5.57
N THR A 263 7.21 -6.12 5.69
CA THR A 263 7.42 -7.30 4.84
C THR A 263 6.52 -7.23 3.62
N TYR A 264 7.13 -7.22 2.43
CA TYR A 264 6.40 -7.18 1.16
C TYR A 264 6.18 -8.59 0.60
N HIS A 265 4.96 -8.85 0.14
CA HIS A 265 4.68 -9.93 -0.79
C HIS A 265 4.97 -9.46 -2.21
N VAL A 266 5.69 -10.28 -2.99
CA VAL A 266 6.10 -9.93 -4.36
C VAL A 266 5.33 -10.77 -5.36
N TYR A 267 4.70 -10.14 -6.35
CA TYR A 267 4.20 -10.80 -7.54
C TYR A 267 5.16 -10.53 -8.70
N ALA A 268 5.72 -11.60 -9.27
CA ALA A 268 6.56 -11.52 -10.46
C ALA A 268 5.72 -11.95 -11.67
N ILE A 269 5.34 -11.01 -12.53
CA ILE A 269 4.57 -11.31 -13.75
C ILE A 269 5.57 -11.50 -14.89
N GLU A 270 5.65 -12.73 -15.39
CA GLU A 270 6.64 -13.12 -16.41
C GLU A 270 6.07 -14.20 -17.34
N ALA A 271 5.98 -13.86 -18.63
CA ALA A 271 5.42 -14.74 -19.66
C ALA A 271 6.43 -15.74 -20.21
N ASP A 272 7.72 -15.38 -20.26
CA ASP A 272 8.80 -16.20 -20.78
C ASP A 272 9.20 -17.28 -19.77
N LYS A 273 8.88 -18.52 -20.14
CA LYS A 273 9.15 -19.73 -19.34
C LYS A 273 10.61 -19.91 -18.95
N THR A 274 11.55 -19.32 -19.69
CA THR A 274 12.98 -19.42 -19.40
C THR A 274 13.37 -18.82 -18.05
N PHE A 275 12.59 -17.88 -17.52
CA PHE A 275 12.87 -17.25 -16.23
C PHE A 275 12.13 -17.88 -15.04
N HIS A 276 11.14 -18.75 -15.28
CA HIS A 276 10.24 -19.27 -14.26
C HIS A 276 10.96 -20.02 -13.13
N GLN A 277 11.98 -20.81 -13.48
CA GLN A 277 12.75 -21.60 -12.52
C GLN A 277 13.42 -20.73 -11.45
N GLY A 278 13.76 -19.47 -11.77
CA GLY A 278 14.42 -18.56 -10.83
C GLY A 278 13.57 -18.13 -9.63
N TYR A 279 12.24 -18.32 -9.70
CA TYR A 279 11.30 -17.86 -8.67
C TYR A 279 10.88 -18.95 -7.67
N GLY A 280 10.84 -20.22 -8.08
CA GLY A 280 10.22 -21.30 -7.29
C GLY A 280 10.82 -21.56 -5.90
N LEU A 281 12.04 -21.08 -5.64
CA LEU A 281 12.74 -21.26 -4.36
C LEU A 281 12.71 -20.01 -3.45
N LYS A 282 12.07 -18.91 -3.88
CA LYS A 282 12.14 -17.63 -3.18
C LYS A 282 10.91 -17.41 -2.30
N LYS A 283 11.11 -17.34 -0.97
CA LYS A 283 10.04 -17.06 -0.01
C LYS A 283 9.43 -15.68 -0.23
N GLY A 284 8.10 -15.58 -0.09
CA GLY A 284 7.36 -14.32 -0.23
C GLY A 284 7.27 -13.80 -1.66
N ILE A 285 7.44 -14.69 -2.66
CA ILE A 285 7.30 -14.37 -4.08
C ILE A 285 6.31 -15.34 -4.71
N THR A 286 5.36 -14.79 -5.47
CA THR A 286 4.43 -15.54 -6.31
C THR A 286 4.73 -15.23 -7.77
N LEU A 287 5.11 -16.25 -8.54
CA LEU A 287 5.22 -16.14 -9.99
C LEU A 287 3.80 -16.15 -10.59
N VAL A 288 3.53 -15.19 -11.47
CA VAL A 288 2.34 -15.14 -12.32
C VAL A 288 2.82 -15.45 -13.74
N PRO A 289 2.73 -16.71 -14.22
CA PRO A 289 3.37 -17.18 -15.45
C PRO A 289 2.58 -16.81 -16.71
N TYR A 290 2.20 -15.53 -16.83
CA TYR A 290 1.34 -14.98 -17.87
C TYR A 290 1.83 -13.59 -18.29
N ALA A 291 1.43 -13.14 -19.47
CA ALA A 291 1.63 -11.75 -19.89
C ALA A 291 0.55 -10.84 -19.29
N ALA A 292 0.96 -9.75 -18.64
CA ALA A 292 0.02 -8.68 -18.29
C ALA A 292 -0.57 -8.11 -19.59
N TRP A 293 -1.90 -8.10 -19.69
CA TRP A 293 -2.61 -7.63 -20.87
C TRP A 293 -3.92 -6.92 -20.53
N VAL A 294 -4.63 -6.43 -21.56
CA VAL A 294 -5.89 -5.69 -21.40
C VAL A 294 -7.11 -6.60 -21.27
N LYS A 295 -7.00 -7.88 -21.65
CA LYS A 295 -8.04 -8.91 -21.54
C LYS A 295 -7.42 -10.32 -21.52
N ASN A 296 -8.20 -11.32 -21.13
CA ASN A 296 -7.76 -12.72 -21.21
C ASN A 296 -7.79 -13.19 -22.67
N GLU A 297 -6.62 -13.44 -23.25
CA GLU A 297 -6.52 -13.99 -24.61
C GLU A 297 -5.16 -14.64 -24.88
N THR A 298 -5.07 -15.39 -25.98
CA THR A 298 -3.77 -15.89 -26.46
C THR A 298 -3.08 -14.81 -27.27
N LEU A 299 -1.81 -14.56 -26.95
CA LEU A 299 -0.95 -13.56 -27.57
C LEU A 299 0.25 -14.24 -28.25
N MET A 300 0.91 -13.48 -29.12
CA MET A 300 2.18 -13.89 -29.71
C MET A 300 3.32 -13.18 -29.01
N PHE A 301 4.33 -13.95 -28.61
CA PHE A 301 5.57 -13.46 -28.03
C PHE A 301 6.69 -13.56 -29.06
N GLU A 302 7.05 -12.42 -29.62
CA GLU A 302 8.04 -12.26 -30.67
C GLU A 302 9.41 -11.99 -30.06
N ILE A 303 10.31 -12.98 -30.12
CA ILE A 303 11.70 -12.82 -29.66
C ILE A 303 12.57 -12.52 -30.86
N HIS A 304 13.01 -11.27 -30.94
CA HIS A 304 14.04 -10.87 -31.89
C HIS A 304 15.36 -11.55 -31.55
N ARG A 305 15.98 -12.17 -32.55
CA ARG A 305 17.40 -12.55 -32.46
C ARG A 305 18.24 -11.31 -32.75
N ASN A 306 19.20 -10.98 -31.90
CA ASN A 306 20.22 -9.99 -32.25
C ASN A 306 21.09 -10.58 -33.36
N PRO A 307 21.18 -9.97 -34.55
CA PRO A 307 22.02 -10.48 -35.64
C PRO A 307 23.53 -10.45 -35.34
N ARG A 308 23.93 -9.85 -34.20
CA ARG A 308 25.34 -9.66 -33.79
C ARG A 308 25.79 -10.58 -32.66
N GLU A 309 24.92 -11.46 -32.13
CA GLU A 309 25.28 -12.42 -31.08
C GLU A 309 25.53 -13.81 -31.70
N HIS A 310 26.70 -14.00 -32.32
CA HIS A 310 27.21 -15.32 -32.74
C HIS A 310 27.84 -16.11 -31.58
N VAL A 311 27.63 -15.67 -30.34
CA VAL A 311 28.11 -16.34 -29.13
C VAL A 311 26.87 -16.72 -28.33
N GLU A 312 26.75 -17.99 -27.93
CA GLU A 312 25.82 -18.45 -26.89
C GLU A 312 26.16 -17.80 -25.54
N VAL A 313 26.04 -16.48 -25.44
CA VAL A 313 25.90 -15.84 -24.13
C VAL A 313 24.49 -16.19 -23.70
N LYS A 314 24.36 -17.00 -22.64
CA LYS A 314 23.10 -17.44 -22.04
C LYS A 314 22.16 -16.25 -21.80
N GLY A 315 21.33 -15.93 -22.79
CA GLY A 315 20.43 -14.79 -22.75
C GLY A 315 19.53 -14.78 -23.98
N ARG A 316 18.30 -15.26 -23.82
CA ARG A 316 17.24 -15.07 -24.81
C ARG A 316 16.98 -13.57 -24.99
N GLY A 317 16.81 -13.12 -26.23
CA GLY A 317 16.51 -11.71 -26.56
C GLY A 317 15.21 -11.22 -25.92
N MET A 318 15.07 -9.89 -25.80
CA MET A 318 13.86 -9.24 -25.27
C MET A 318 12.67 -9.54 -26.21
N GLY A 319 11.66 -10.25 -25.69
CA GLY A 319 10.48 -10.61 -26.46
C GLY A 319 9.36 -9.58 -26.35
N ARG A 320 8.59 -9.43 -27.43
CA ARG A 320 7.50 -8.45 -27.52
C ARG A 320 6.16 -9.14 -27.67
N ILE A 321 5.17 -8.63 -26.97
CA ILE A 321 3.80 -9.15 -27.01
C ILE A 321 3.05 -8.48 -28.16
N GLN A 322 2.43 -9.27 -29.04
CA GLN A 322 1.51 -8.80 -30.07
C GLN A 322 0.16 -9.54 -30.01
N PRO A 323 -0.97 -8.86 -30.33
CA PRO A 323 -2.24 -9.52 -30.59
C PRO A 323 -2.15 -10.47 -31.78
N LEU A 324 -2.86 -11.59 -31.74
CA LEU A 324 -2.87 -12.60 -32.82
C LEU A 324 -3.22 -11.99 -34.20
N GLN A 325 -4.13 -11.02 -34.23
CA GLN A 325 -4.60 -10.39 -35.46
C GLN A 325 -3.56 -9.47 -36.11
N SER A 326 -2.60 -8.94 -35.35
CA SER A 326 -1.58 -8.01 -35.86
C SER A 326 -0.42 -8.72 -36.56
N SER A 327 -0.15 -9.98 -36.19
CA SER A 327 1.00 -10.75 -36.71
C SER A 327 0.71 -11.39 -38.09
N LEU A 328 -0.56 -11.49 -38.50
CA LEU A 328 -0.96 -12.07 -39.79
C LEU A 328 -0.68 -11.16 -41.02
N GLY A 329 -0.23 -9.91 -40.81
CA GLY A 329 -0.07 -8.92 -41.89
C GLY A 329 1.28 -8.22 -41.98
N LYS A 330 2.26 -8.52 -41.11
CA LYS A 330 3.61 -7.94 -41.17
C LYS A 330 4.59 -9.01 -41.67
N GLY A 331 5.29 -8.72 -42.76
CA GLY A 331 6.18 -9.65 -43.48
C GLY A 331 7.27 -10.30 -42.61
N GLU A 332 7.85 -11.38 -43.15
CA GLU A 332 8.91 -12.26 -42.61
C GLU A 332 9.57 -11.78 -41.30
N PHE A 333 8.99 -12.14 -40.15
CA PHE A 333 9.60 -11.92 -38.84
C PHE A 333 10.76 -12.90 -38.64
N ASP A 334 12.00 -12.42 -38.70
CA ASP A 334 13.23 -13.21 -38.47
C ASP A 334 13.48 -13.47 -36.97
N GLY A 335 12.53 -14.12 -36.29
CA GLY A 335 12.63 -14.41 -34.87
C GLY A 335 11.72 -15.54 -34.41
N LYS A 336 11.86 -15.94 -33.14
CA LYS A 336 11.04 -17.01 -32.57
C LYS A 336 9.72 -16.42 -32.10
N VAL A 337 8.60 -16.91 -32.65
CA VAL A 337 7.25 -16.57 -32.19
C VAL A 337 6.72 -17.69 -31.31
N GLU A 338 6.35 -17.38 -30.07
CA GLU A 338 5.70 -18.32 -29.16
C GLU A 338 4.30 -17.87 -28.78
N LYS A 339 3.35 -18.81 -28.73
CA LYS A 339 2.03 -18.56 -28.14
C LYS A 339 2.17 -18.46 -26.63
N ILE A 340 1.74 -17.34 -26.07
CA ILE A 340 1.68 -17.11 -24.62
C ILE A 340 0.25 -16.73 -24.23
N GLN A 341 -0.06 -16.89 -22.95
CA GLN A 341 -1.37 -16.51 -22.40
C GLN A 341 -1.26 -15.12 -21.76
N GLY A 342 -2.06 -14.19 -22.26
CA GLY A 342 -2.30 -12.89 -21.64
C GLY A 342 -3.49 -12.95 -20.68
N PHE A 343 -3.44 -12.16 -19.62
CA PHE A 343 -4.55 -12.02 -18.67
C PHE A 343 -4.94 -10.55 -18.50
N ASP A 344 -6.20 -10.28 -18.15
CA ASP A 344 -6.67 -8.93 -17.80
C ASP A 344 -5.98 -8.47 -16.50
N PHE A 345 -4.91 -7.70 -16.67
CA PHE A 345 -4.06 -7.24 -15.57
C PHE A 345 -4.83 -6.31 -14.62
N ALA A 346 -5.70 -5.45 -15.15
CA ALA A 346 -6.48 -4.53 -14.34
C ALA A 346 -7.49 -5.29 -13.46
N ASN A 347 -8.18 -6.28 -14.02
CA ASN A 347 -9.10 -7.13 -13.27
C ASN A 347 -8.36 -7.99 -12.23
N TRP A 348 -7.19 -8.54 -12.58
CA TRP A 348 -6.36 -9.28 -11.64
C TRP A 348 -5.93 -8.39 -10.47
N LEU A 349 -5.47 -7.16 -10.72
CA LEU A 349 -5.05 -6.24 -9.68
C LEU A 349 -6.20 -5.94 -8.71
N LYS A 350 -7.40 -5.63 -9.22
CA LYS A 350 -8.61 -5.42 -8.40
C LYS A 350 -9.00 -6.61 -7.52
N LYS A 351 -8.65 -7.83 -7.93
CA LYS A 351 -8.92 -9.05 -7.14
C LYS A 351 -7.84 -9.33 -6.08
N MET A 352 -6.62 -8.85 -6.28
CA MET A 352 -5.48 -9.17 -5.43
C MET A 352 -5.25 -8.15 -4.32
N VAL A 353 -5.51 -6.87 -4.58
CA VAL A 353 -5.24 -5.76 -3.66
C VAL A 353 -6.47 -4.90 -3.41
N SER A 354 -6.44 -4.14 -2.33
CA SER A 354 -7.48 -3.20 -1.91
C SER A 354 -6.88 -1.82 -1.66
N LYS A 355 -7.73 -0.79 -1.55
CA LYS A 355 -7.28 0.60 -1.25
C LYS A 355 -6.47 0.74 0.06
N ASN A 356 -6.66 -0.19 0.99
CA ASN A 356 -5.98 -0.22 2.29
C ASN A 356 -4.61 -0.93 2.22
N ASP A 357 -4.26 -1.55 1.09
CA ASP A 357 -2.92 -2.09 0.88
C ASP A 357 -1.98 -1.00 0.37
N PHE A 358 -0.68 -1.18 0.60
CA PHE A 358 0.39 -0.37 0.02
C PHE A 358 0.95 -1.10 -1.20
N VAL A 359 0.74 -0.54 -2.39
CA VAL A 359 1.07 -1.22 -3.65
C VAL A 359 2.11 -0.44 -4.43
N VAL A 360 3.25 -1.09 -4.65
CA VAL A 360 4.35 -0.60 -5.47
C VAL A 360 4.39 -1.43 -6.74
N MET A 361 4.47 -0.79 -7.90
CA MET A 361 4.55 -1.49 -9.18
C MET A 361 5.78 -1.06 -9.97
N LYS A 362 6.54 -2.03 -10.49
CA LYS A 362 7.50 -1.79 -11.57
C LYS A 362 6.92 -2.33 -12.86
N MET A 363 7.03 -1.60 -13.96
CA MET A 363 6.52 -2.01 -15.27
C MET A 363 7.57 -1.77 -16.35
N ASP A 364 7.88 -2.85 -17.07
CA ASP A 364 8.82 -2.91 -18.18
C ASP A 364 8.38 -4.05 -19.09
N VAL A 365 7.61 -3.70 -20.11
CA VAL A 365 6.77 -4.64 -20.86
C VAL A 365 6.89 -4.45 -22.37
N GLU A 366 8.02 -3.92 -22.81
CA GLU A 366 8.44 -3.86 -24.21
C GLU A 366 7.42 -3.19 -25.17
N GLY A 367 6.77 -2.11 -24.73
CA GLY A 367 5.87 -1.30 -25.56
C GLY A 367 4.38 -1.50 -25.27
N THR A 368 4.01 -2.51 -24.47
CA THR A 368 2.60 -2.74 -24.10
C THR A 368 2.11 -1.82 -22.98
N GLU A 369 2.98 -0.96 -22.42
CA GLU A 369 2.58 0.07 -21.45
C GLU A 369 1.51 1.03 -22.03
N PHE A 370 1.52 1.25 -23.35
CA PHE A 370 0.54 2.08 -24.04
C PHE A 370 -0.85 1.44 -24.17
N ASP A 371 -0.98 0.14 -23.90
CA ASP A 371 -2.27 -0.55 -23.78
C ASP A 371 -2.66 -0.71 -22.30
N LEU A 372 -1.70 -1.11 -21.47
CA LEU A 372 -1.89 -1.42 -20.06
C LEU A 372 -2.22 -0.19 -19.21
N ILE A 373 -1.45 0.89 -19.33
CA ILE A 373 -1.66 2.09 -18.50
C ILE A 373 -3.02 2.74 -18.79
N PRO A 374 -3.43 2.97 -20.06
CA PRO A 374 -4.78 3.46 -20.34
C PRO A 374 -5.88 2.53 -19.83
N ARG A 375 -5.68 1.20 -19.89
CA ARG A 375 -6.63 0.23 -19.32
C ARG A 375 -6.73 0.35 -17.79
N LEU A 376 -5.61 0.50 -17.08
CA LEU A 376 -5.59 0.69 -15.63
C LEU A 376 -6.30 1.99 -15.22
N ILE A 377 -6.10 3.08 -15.98
CA ILE A 377 -6.79 4.36 -15.75
C ILE A 377 -8.29 4.20 -16.03
N LYS A 378 -8.67 3.68 -17.20
CA LYS A 378 -10.07 3.53 -17.63
C LYS A 378 -10.90 2.68 -16.66
N THR A 379 -10.28 1.68 -16.04
CA THR A 379 -10.95 0.76 -15.11
C THR A 379 -10.92 1.24 -13.66
N GLY A 380 -10.16 2.29 -13.34
CA GLY A 380 -9.90 2.70 -11.95
C GLY A 380 -8.97 1.75 -11.19
N ALA A 381 -8.39 0.73 -11.83
CA ALA A 381 -7.41 -0.13 -11.18
C ALA A 381 -6.13 0.64 -10.79
N ILE A 382 -5.82 1.72 -11.50
CA ILE A 382 -4.69 2.61 -11.18
C ILE A 382 -4.79 3.22 -9.77
N CYS A 383 -6.01 3.41 -9.24
CA CYS A 383 -6.20 4.03 -7.92
C CYS A 383 -5.72 3.14 -6.76
N LEU A 384 -5.52 1.84 -7.03
CA LEU A 384 -5.03 0.86 -6.06
C LEU A 384 -3.50 0.86 -5.97
N ILE A 385 -2.80 1.59 -6.84
CA ILE A 385 -1.34 1.67 -6.87
C ILE A 385 -0.89 2.97 -6.21
N ASP A 386 0.01 2.87 -5.23
CA ASP A 386 0.55 4.04 -4.53
C ASP A 386 1.79 4.61 -5.26
N GLU A 387 2.64 3.74 -5.81
CA GLU A 387 3.92 4.12 -6.43
C GLU A 387 4.26 3.27 -7.66
N ILE A 388 4.72 3.90 -8.74
CA ILE A 388 5.03 3.26 -10.03
C ILE A 388 6.46 3.60 -10.50
N PHE A 389 7.19 2.57 -10.90
CA PHE A 389 8.45 2.65 -11.63
C PHE A 389 8.21 2.17 -13.06
N LEU A 390 8.17 3.07 -14.03
CA LEU A 390 7.80 2.74 -15.40
C LEU A 390 8.99 2.95 -16.34
N GLU A 391 9.41 1.88 -17.02
CA GLU A 391 10.23 1.96 -18.21
C GLU A 391 9.32 2.05 -19.44
N CYS A 392 9.31 3.23 -20.07
CA CYS A 392 8.52 3.47 -21.27
C CYS A 392 9.38 3.29 -22.53
N HIS A 393 8.86 2.54 -23.49
CA HIS A 393 9.54 2.12 -24.70
C HIS A 393 9.06 2.93 -25.91
N TYR A 394 9.98 3.65 -26.53
CA TYR A 394 9.71 4.57 -27.64
C TYR A 394 10.81 4.51 -28.71
N ASN A 395 10.55 5.15 -29.85
CA ASN A 395 11.44 5.18 -31.02
C ASN A 395 12.67 6.08 -30.81
N ARG A 396 13.76 5.54 -30.29
CA ARG A 396 14.97 6.32 -29.97
C ARG A 396 15.71 6.80 -31.22
N TRP A 397 16.41 7.92 -31.11
CA TRP A 397 17.39 8.35 -32.10
C TRP A 397 18.51 7.31 -32.31
N GLN A 398 18.82 7.02 -33.57
CA GLN A 398 19.86 6.08 -33.95
C GLN A 398 21.25 6.71 -33.89
N ARG A 399 22.19 6.05 -33.22
CA ARG A 399 23.60 6.51 -33.17
C ARG A 399 24.29 6.42 -34.53
N CYS A 400 23.94 5.42 -35.34
CA CYS A 400 24.55 5.21 -36.66
C CYS A 400 24.15 6.29 -37.68
N CYS A 401 23.00 6.92 -37.46
CA CYS A 401 22.20 7.47 -38.52
C CYS A 401 21.51 8.75 -38.04
N PRO A 402 22.23 9.89 -38.01
CA PRO A 402 21.68 11.16 -37.56
C PRO A 402 20.37 11.49 -38.28
N GLY A 403 19.35 11.93 -37.53
CA GLY A 403 18.02 12.21 -38.06
C GLY A 403 17.11 11.00 -38.24
N GLN A 404 17.60 9.77 -38.02
CA GLN A 404 16.77 8.57 -38.08
C GLN A 404 16.40 8.05 -36.68
N ARG A 405 15.16 7.59 -36.52
CA ARG A 405 14.66 6.94 -35.29
C ARG A 405 14.57 5.43 -35.48
N SER A 406 14.65 4.69 -34.37
CA SER A 406 14.47 3.23 -34.38
C SER A 406 13.06 2.85 -34.81
N SER A 407 12.94 1.83 -35.67
CA SER A 407 11.65 1.21 -36.00
C SER A 407 11.16 0.22 -34.95
N LYS A 408 11.95 -0.06 -33.89
CA LYS A 408 11.59 -1.05 -32.84
C LYS A 408 10.25 -0.71 -32.19
N TYR A 409 9.99 0.55 -31.88
CA TYR A 409 8.71 1.00 -31.29
C TYR A 409 8.10 2.07 -32.20
N GLU A 410 6.77 2.16 -32.24
CA GLU A 410 6.08 3.17 -33.05
C GLU A 410 5.90 4.49 -32.29
N LYS A 411 5.91 4.43 -30.95
CA LYS A 411 5.61 5.57 -30.07
C LYS A 411 6.79 6.51 -29.88
N THR A 412 6.52 7.79 -29.65
CA THR A 412 7.53 8.84 -29.41
C THR A 412 7.82 9.06 -27.93
N TYR A 413 8.91 9.78 -27.63
CA TYR A 413 9.21 10.21 -26.27
C TYR A 413 8.10 11.09 -25.68
N ASP A 414 7.53 12.00 -26.47
CA ASP A 414 6.43 12.87 -26.02
C ASP A 414 5.21 12.05 -25.59
N GLN A 415 4.92 10.95 -26.29
CA GLN A 415 3.83 10.04 -25.90
C GLN A 415 4.14 9.32 -24.58
N CYS A 416 5.40 8.97 -24.32
CA CYS A 416 5.81 8.48 -23.00
C CYS A 416 5.61 9.55 -21.92
N LEU A 417 6.02 10.80 -22.18
CA LEU A 417 5.86 11.91 -21.24
C LEU A 417 4.38 12.19 -20.93
N GLN A 418 3.50 12.12 -21.93
CA GLN A 418 2.05 12.18 -21.74
C GLN A 418 1.55 11.06 -20.82
N LEU A 419 2.08 9.84 -20.98
CA LEU A 419 1.74 8.71 -20.11
C LEU A 419 2.14 8.98 -18.65
N PHE A 420 3.37 9.43 -18.41
CA PHE A 420 3.83 9.83 -17.07
C PHE A 420 2.97 10.93 -16.46
N ASN A 421 2.62 11.95 -17.25
CA ASN A 421 1.75 13.04 -16.80
C ASN A 421 0.34 12.53 -16.43
N SER A 422 -0.25 11.63 -17.22
CA SER A 422 -1.57 11.03 -16.91
C SER A 422 -1.57 10.21 -15.62
N LEU A 423 -0.46 9.54 -15.31
CA LEU A 423 -0.26 8.83 -14.04
C LEU A 423 -0.18 9.81 -12.86
N ARG A 424 0.60 10.89 -13.00
CA ARG A 424 0.69 11.96 -11.99
C ARG A 424 -0.65 12.66 -11.75
N GLN A 425 -1.43 12.88 -12.81
CA GLN A 425 -2.79 13.44 -12.71
C GLN A 425 -3.76 12.48 -12.00
N SER A 426 -3.53 11.17 -12.11
CA SER A 426 -4.30 10.15 -11.39
C SER A 426 -3.88 10.01 -9.91
N GLY A 427 -2.97 10.87 -9.42
CA GLY A 427 -2.52 10.91 -8.03
C GLY A 427 -1.52 9.82 -7.66
N VAL A 428 -0.96 9.11 -8.63
CA VAL A 428 0.03 8.07 -8.40
C VAL A 428 1.42 8.67 -8.47
N LEU A 429 2.28 8.33 -7.50
CA LEU A 429 3.68 8.72 -7.53
C LEU A 429 4.39 7.88 -8.60
N VAL A 430 4.89 8.52 -9.65
CA VAL A 430 5.52 7.82 -10.79
C VAL A 430 6.94 8.32 -11.05
N HIS A 431 7.81 7.34 -11.29
CA HIS A 431 9.24 7.50 -11.52
C HIS A 431 9.60 6.97 -12.91
N GLN A 432 10.37 7.76 -13.68
CA GLN A 432 10.96 7.32 -14.95
C GLN A 432 12.10 6.33 -14.68
N TRP A 433 11.95 5.09 -15.18
CA TRP A 433 12.80 3.94 -14.84
C TRP A 433 13.59 3.35 -16.04
N PHE A 434 14.59 2.49 -15.74
CA PHE A 434 15.45 1.72 -16.67
C PHE A 434 15.79 0.34 -16.12
#